data_AF-A0AAU9U0E2-F1
#
_entry.id   AF-A0AAU9U0E2-F1
#
_cell.length_a   1.000
_cell.length_b   1.000
_cell.length_c   1.000
_cell.angle_alpha   90.00
_cell.angle_beta   90.00
_cell.angle_gamma   90.00
#
_symmetry.space_group_name_H-M   'P 1'
#
loop_
_entity.id
_entity.type
_entity.pdbx_description
1 polymer ?
#
loop_
_entity_poly.entity_id
_entity_poly.type
_entity_poly.pdbx_seq_one_letter_code
_entity_poly.pdbx_strand_id
1 'polypeptide(L)' 'MTPAPVGRTPQSLMKTSKKVKKIIVLDDRRIKLWQITEELGVSKERVGDIMHNHLHMNKVSARWVPKMPKSF' A
#
# COMPACT_ATOMS: atom_id res chain seq x y z
N MET A 1 19.37 17.01 -22.82
CA MET A 1 18.99 15.59 -22.65
C MET A 1 18.07 15.50 -21.45
N THR A 2 16.76 15.51 -21.68
CA THR A 2 15.77 15.33 -20.61
C THR A 2 15.82 13.86 -20.21
N PRO A 3 16.14 13.49 -18.96
CA PRO A 3 16.06 12.09 -18.57
C PRO A 3 14.61 11.64 -18.74
N ALA A 4 14.41 10.57 -19.50
CA ALA A 4 13.11 9.92 -19.64
C ALA A 4 12.53 9.69 -18.24
N PRO A 5 11.20 9.84 -18.04
CA PRO A 5 10.59 9.59 -16.74
C PRO A 5 10.85 8.12 -16.43
N VAL A 6 11.81 7.87 -15.54
CA VAL A 6 12.17 6.53 -15.09
C VAL A 6 10.88 5.87 -14.64
N GLY A 7 10.38 4.94 -15.46
CA GLY A 7 9.25 4.11 -15.12
C GLY A 7 9.61 3.47 -13.79
N ARG A 8 8.91 3.90 -12.73
CA ARG A 8 9.23 3.61 -11.33
C ARG A 8 9.57 2.13 -11.18
N THR A 9 10.82 1.84 -10.81
CA THR A 9 11.34 0.47 -10.80
C THR A 9 10.54 -0.42 -9.82
N PRO A 10 10.31 -1.71 -10.14
CA PRO A 10 9.63 -2.66 -9.25
C PRO A 10 10.26 -2.73 -7.85
N GLN A 11 11.56 -2.42 -7.74
CA GLN A 11 12.29 -2.34 -6.48
C GLN A 11 11.78 -1.26 -5.51
N SER A 12 11.35 -0.10 -6.02
CA SER A 12 10.75 0.95 -5.19
C SER A 12 9.40 0.49 -4.63
N LEU A 13 8.57 -0.13 -5.47
CA LEU A 13 7.26 -0.66 -5.10
C LEU A 13 7.35 -1.75 -4.04
N MET A 14 8.28 -2.70 -4.16
CA MET A 14 8.45 -3.75 -3.16
C MET A 14 8.91 -3.20 -1.79
N LYS A 15 9.75 -2.15 -1.79
CA LYS A 15 10.21 -1.48 -0.56
C LYS A 15 9.04 -0.79 0.14
N THR A 16 8.23 -0.04 -0.61
CA THR A 16 7.03 0.63 -0.08
C THR A 16 6.01 -0.40 0.41
N SER A 17 5.74 -1.46 -0.37
CA SER A 17 4.79 -2.51 -0.01
C SER A 17 5.16 -3.23 1.30
N LYS A 18 6.45 -3.57 1.49
CA LYS A 18 6.94 -4.15 2.74
C LYS A 18 6.73 -3.22 3.93
N LYS A 19 6.97 -1.92 3.74
CA LYS A 19 6.81 -0.92 4.81
C LYS A 19 5.33 -0.72 5.17
N VAL A 20 4.44 -0.61 4.18
CA VAL A 20 2.98 -0.59 4.38
C VAL A 20 2.52 -1.85 5.12
N LYS A 21 2.99 -3.04 4.71
CA LYS A 21 2.65 -4.30 5.38
C LYS A 21 3.07 -4.30 6.86
N LYS A 22 4.27 -3.80 7.16
CA LYS A 22 4.76 -3.72 8.54
C LYS A 22 3.90 -2.79 9.40
N ILE A 23 3.49 -1.63 8.85
CA ILE A 23 2.55 -0.71 9.53
C ILE A 23 1.22 -1.43 9.80
N ILE A 24 0.69 -2.17 8.82
CA ILE A 24 -0.56 -2.96 8.96
C ILE A 24 -0.49 -4.04 10.03
N VAL A 25 0.59 -4.81 10.04
CA VAL A 25 0.75 -5.90 11.01
C VAL A 25 1.01 -5.36 12.42
N LEU A 26 1.72 -4.23 12.57
CA LEU A 26 2.02 -3.67 13.89
C LEU A 26 0.84 -2.91 14.51
N ASP A 27 0.03 -2.23 13.70
CA ASP A 27 -1.09 -1.41 14.20
C ASP A 27 -2.35 -2.25 14.50
N ASP A 28 -2.40 -3.49 14.00
CA ASP A 28 -3.38 -4.59 14.21
C ASP A 28 -4.88 -4.25 14.11
N ARG A 29 -5.33 -2.98 14.05
CA ARG A 29 -6.75 -2.67 14.34
C ARG A 29 -7.47 -1.64 13.50
N ARG A 30 -6.88 -0.62 12.86
CA ARG A 30 -7.62 0.30 11.96
C ARG A 30 -6.68 1.32 11.36
N ILE A 31 -6.05 0.99 10.24
CA ILE A 31 -5.20 1.98 9.58
C ILE A 31 -6.03 2.96 8.77
N LYS A 32 -5.88 4.22 9.14
CA LYS A 32 -6.35 5.35 8.33
C LYS A 32 -5.33 5.62 7.24
N LEU A 33 -5.81 5.67 5.99
CA LEU A 33 -4.97 5.85 4.80
C LEU A 33 -4.01 7.05 4.91
N TRP A 34 -4.43 8.11 5.61
CA TRP A 34 -3.63 9.32 5.79
C TRP A 34 -2.34 9.08 6.62
N GLN A 35 -2.37 8.21 7.63
CA GLN A 35 -1.18 7.90 8.42
C GLN A 35 -0.10 7.24 7.57
N ILE A 36 -0.48 6.36 6.65
CA ILE A 36 0.47 5.73 5.73
C ILE A 36 1.03 6.74 4.74
N THR A 37 0.19 7.65 4.24
CA THR A 37 0.65 8.67 3.29
C THR A 37 1.62 9.65 3.95
N GLU A 38 1.41 10.00 5.22
CA GLU A 38 2.34 10.83 5.99
C GLU A 38 3.65 10.08 6.31
N GLU A 39 3.57 8.85 6.81
CA GLU A 39 4.76 8.03 7.14
C GLU A 39 5.65 7.72 5.94
N LEU A 40 5.04 7.53 4.76
CA LEU A 40 5.77 7.14 3.55
C LEU A 40 6.02 8.30 2.60
N GLY A 41 5.36 9.45 2.78
CA GLY A 41 5.38 10.55 1.82
C GLY A 41 4.81 10.15 0.44
N VAL A 42 3.89 9.19 0.41
CA VAL A 42 3.35 8.60 -0.82
C VAL A 42 1.89 9.04 -1.00
N SER A 43 1.45 9.26 -2.24
CA SER A 43 0.07 9.68 -2.50
C SER A 43 -0.97 8.63 -2.09
N LYS A 44 -2.18 9.08 -1.73
CA LYS A 44 -3.30 8.22 -1.31
C LYS A 44 -3.63 7.15 -2.36
N GLU A 45 -3.63 7.53 -3.64
CA GLU A 45 -3.87 6.62 -4.75
C GLU A 45 -2.83 5.50 -4.80
N ARG A 46 -1.55 5.86 -4.61
CA ARG A 46 -0.44 4.91 -4.67
C ARG A 46 -0.44 3.96 -3.48
N VAL A 47 -0.80 4.44 -2.29
CA VAL A 47 -0.99 3.55 -1.13
C VAL A 47 -2.18 2.61 -1.36
N GLY A 48 -3.28 3.11 -1.94
CA GLY A 48 -4.45 2.28 -2.29
C GLY A 48 -4.13 1.19 -3.31
N ASP A 49 -3.35 1.52 -4.35
CA ASP A 49 -2.86 0.57 -5.35
C ASP A 49 -2.01 -0.53 -4.71
N ILE A 50 -1.06 -0.16 -3.84
CA ILE A 50 -0.24 -1.11 -3.09
C ILE A 50 -1.09 -2.00 -2.18
N MET A 51 -2.03 -1.40 -1.44
CA MET A 51 -2.93 -2.15 -0.57
C MET A 51 -3.76 -3.16 -1.35
N HIS A 52 -4.31 -2.77 -2.50
CA HIS A 52 -5.16 -3.64 -3.30
C HIS A 52 -4.39 -4.71 -4.08
N ASN A 53 -3.38 -4.29 -4.85
CA ASN A 53 -2.68 -5.14 -5.81
C ASN A 53 -1.51 -5.92 -5.19
N HIS A 54 -0.85 -5.37 -4.17
CA HIS A 54 0.34 -6.01 -3.57
C HIS A 54 0.09 -6.64 -2.20
N LEU A 55 -0.85 -6.09 -1.42
CA LEU A 55 -1.15 -6.58 -0.06
C LEU A 55 -2.46 -7.34 0.04
N HIS A 56 -3.19 -7.47 -1.08
CA HIS A 56 -4.50 -8.12 -1.14
C HIS A 56 -5.49 -7.59 -0.08
N MET A 57 -5.48 -6.29 0.16
CA MET A 57 -6.43 -5.61 1.04
C MET A 57 -7.58 -5.03 0.21
N ASN A 58 -8.81 -5.18 0.67
CA ASN A 58 -9.97 -4.52 0.11
C ASN A 58 -10.33 -3.27 0.91
N LYS A 59 -10.76 -2.22 0.22
CA LYS A 59 -11.35 -1.05 0.84
C LYS A 59 -12.85 -1.29 1.03
N VAL A 60 -13.30 -1.26 2.28
CA VAL A 60 -14.72 -1.33 2.65
C VAL A 60 -15.07 -0.02 3.36
N SER A 61 -15.79 0.86 2.66
CA SER A 61 -16.08 2.23 3.12
C SER A 61 -14.79 3.00 3.44
N ALA A 62 -14.59 3.42 4.69
CA ALA A 62 -13.40 4.13 5.16
C ALA A 62 -12.28 3.20 5.71
N ARG A 63 -12.47 1.88 5.67
CA ARG A 63 -11.56 0.89 6.30
C ARG A 63 -10.93 -0.03 5.27
N TRP A 64 -9.68 -0.45 5.52
CA TRP A 64 -9.00 -1.49 4.76
C TRP A 64 -9.08 -2.81 5.51
N VAL A 65 -9.49 -3.87 4.81
CA VAL A 65 -9.64 -5.22 5.36
C VAL A 65 -8.86 -6.21 4.50
N PRO A 66 -8.23 -7.24 5.07
CA PRO A 66 -7.63 -8.31 4.28
C PRO A 66 -8.68 -8.97 3.37
N LYS A 67 -8.35 -9.19 2.09
CA LYS A 67 -9.10 -10.17 1.29
C LYS A 67 -8.87 -11.53 1.95
N MET A 68 -9.96 -12.23 2.26
CA MET A 68 -9.83 -13.65 2.49
C MET A 68 -9.29 -14.28 1.20
N PRO A 69 -8.17 -15.01 1.23
CA PRO A 69 -7.83 -15.86 0.10
C PRO A 69 -9.01 -16.82 -0.09
N LYS A 70 -9.54 -16.92 -1.31
CA LYS A 70 -10.45 -18.03 -1.61
C LYS A 70 -9.63 -19.30 -1.40
N SER A 71 -9.92 -20.05 -0.34
CA SER A 71 -9.51 -21.45 -0.26
C SER A 71 -10.16 -22.15 -1.44
N PHE A 72 -9.32 -22.65 -2.35
CA PHE A 72 -9.71 -23.68 -3.31
C PHE A 72 -9.51 -25.04 -2.66
#